data_AF-A0A382MBG1-F1
#
_entry.id   AF-A0A382MBG1-F1
#
_cell.length_a   1.000
_cell.length_b   1.000
_cell.length_c   1.000
_cell.angle_alpha   90.00
_cell.angle_beta   90.00
_cell.angle_gamma   90.00
#
_symmetry.space_group_name_H-M   'P 1'
#
loop_
_entity.id
_entity.type
_entity.pdbx_description
1 polymer ?
#
loop_
_entity_poly.entity_id
_entity_poly.type
_entity_poly.pdbx_seq_one_letter_code
_entity_poly.pdbx_strand_id
1 'polypeptide(L)'
;MSFLQKRAGGSWVIIAGLIVTTATGTTDTKKPSWIWGPGAAQENETVFFRKIVQLNTKDLGPGAKQVQSAKFTMSCDNGFEAFINGKKVLAGGDWNNARTADVKKHLKVGRNVIAVRGWNEGSVAGLVGHLDIAASTSRHKIINTDASWSSSRKKSNGWESFSFDAKDWKPSKETG
;
A
#
# COMPACT_ATOMS: atom_id res chain seq x y z
N MET A 1 36.83 51.07 -41.72
CA MET A 1 37.22 50.81 -40.31
C MET A 1 36.25 51.62 -39.46
N SER A 2 35.12 51.07 -39.01
CA SER A 2 34.93 50.46 -37.66
C SER A 2 35.46 51.42 -36.57
N PHE A 3 34.67 51.94 -35.62
CA PHE A 3 33.88 51.18 -34.66
C PHE A 3 32.70 51.98 -34.07
N LEU A 4 31.58 51.26 -33.92
CA LEU A 4 30.41 51.59 -33.11
C LEU A 4 30.75 51.53 -31.61
N GLN A 5 30.30 52.52 -30.85
CA GLN A 5 30.34 52.51 -29.38
C GLN A 5 29.24 51.58 -28.85
N LYS A 6 29.64 50.41 -28.33
CA LYS A 6 28.73 49.46 -27.66
C LYS A 6 28.32 49.98 -26.29
N ARG A 7 27.01 50.03 -26.04
CA ARG A 7 26.40 50.04 -24.70
C ARG A 7 26.66 48.69 -24.00
N ALA A 8 26.98 48.72 -22.71
CA ALA A 8 26.75 47.61 -21.78
C ALA A 8 26.74 48.11 -20.33
N GLY A 9 25.82 47.60 -19.51
CA GLY A 9 25.94 47.60 -18.05
C GLY A 9 24.81 48.28 -17.28
N GLY A 10 23.60 47.73 -17.32
CA GLY A 10 22.55 48.01 -16.33
C GLY A 10 22.30 46.75 -15.50
N SER A 11 22.77 46.73 -14.25
CA SER A 11 22.49 45.66 -13.29
C SER A 11 21.06 45.78 -12.74
N TRP A 12 20.24 44.76 -12.98
CA TRP A 12 18.97 44.56 -12.28
C TRP A 12 19.15 43.46 -11.24
N VAL A 13 19.06 43.82 -9.96
CA VAL A 13 18.98 42.86 -8.85
C VAL A 13 17.52 42.44 -8.74
N ILE A 14 17.17 41.23 -9.17
CA ILE A 14 15.86 40.63 -8.88
C ILE A 14 15.98 39.87 -7.56
N ILE A 15 15.34 40.39 -6.52
CA ILE A 15 15.12 39.69 -5.26
C ILE A 15 14.01 38.67 -5.50
N ALA A 16 14.39 37.40 -5.70
CA ALA A 16 13.43 36.30 -5.75
C ALA A 16 12.95 35.98 -4.32
N GLY A 17 11.73 36.40 -3.99
CA GLY A 17 11.06 36.06 -2.74
C GLY A 17 10.79 34.56 -2.66
N LEU A 18 11.36 33.89 -1.65
CA LEU A 18 11.10 32.50 -1.34
C LEU A 18 9.71 32.37 -0.70
N ILE A 19 8.69 32.05 -1.50
CA ILE A 19 7.38 31.66 -0.98
C ILE A 19 7.52 30.23 -0.44
N VAL A 20 7.66 30.11 0.89
CA VAL A 20 7.57 28.81 1.57
C VAL A 20 6.09 28.49 1.79
N THR A 21 5.47 27.84 0.80
CA THR A 21 4.11 27.32 0.94
C THR A 21 4.17 26.03 1.75
N THR A 22 3.77 26.08 3.02
CA THR A 22 3.57 24.87 3.82
C THR A 22 2.25 24.23 3.39
N ALA A 23 2.33 23.25 2.49
CA ALA A 23 1.19 22.40 2.17
C ALA A 23 0.88 21.51 3.38
N THR A 24 -0.13 21.89 4.17
CA THR A 24 -0.75 21.02 5.17
C THR A 24 -1.54 19.94 4.43
N GLY A 25 -0.85 18.86 4.04
CA GLY A 25 -1.50 17.68 3.48
C GLY A 25 -2.43 17.06 4.52
N THR A 26 -3.73 17.30 4.38
CA THR A 26 -4.79 16.56 5.07
C THR A 26 -4.72 15.11 4.60
N THR A 27 -4.31 14.21 5.49
CA THR A 27 -4.42 12.77 5.23
C THR A 27 -5.88 12.38 5.43
N ASP A 28 -6.66 12.45 4.35
CA ASP A 28 -7.99 11.86 4.29
C ASP A 28 -7.84 10.34 4.43
N THR A 29 -8.05 9.81 5.62
CA THR A 29 -8.02 8.36 5.87
C THR A 29 -9.27 7.73 5.26
N LYS A 30 -9.18 7.41 3.96
CA LYS A 30 -10.17 6.58 3.27
C LYS A 30 -10.41 5.29 4.06
N LYS A 31 -11.64 4.79 4.04
CA LYS A 31 -11.98 3.46 4.55
C LYS A 31 -11.45 2.38 3.58
N PRO A 32 -11.19 1.15 4.05
CA PRO A 32 -10.86 0.06 3.16
C PRO A 32 -12.05 -0.32 2.28
N SER A 33 -11.77 -0.60 1.01
CA SER A 33 -12.73 -1.11 0.04
C SER A 33 -12.68 -2.64 0.01
N TRP A 34 -13.84 -3.26 -0.22
CA TRP A 34 -13.88 -4.68 -0.60
C TRP A 34 -13.30 -4.84 -1.99
N ILE A 35 -12.36 -5.76 -2.15
CA ILE A 35 -11.69 -6.03 -3.42
C ILE A 35 -11.75 -7.51 -3.79
N TRP A 36 -11.75 -7.80 -5.09
CA TRP A 36 -11.57 -9.13 -5.61
C TRP A 36 -10.74 -9.13 -6.91
N GLY A 37 -10.58 -10.31 -7.52
CA GLY A 37 -9.96 -10.43 -8.84
C GLY A 37 -10.80 -9.76 -9.93
N PRO A 38 -10.21 -9.31 -11.06
CA PRO A 38 -10.96 -8.71 -12.16
C PRO A 38 -12.00 -9.68 -12.73
N GLY A 39 -13.15 -9.16 -13.15
CA GLY A 39 -14.29 -9.97 -13.61
C GLY A 39 -15.28 -10.32 -12.49
N ALA A 40 -16.19 -11.25 -12.77
CA ALA A 40 -17.10 -11.78 -11.77
C ALA A 40 -16.37 -12.76 -10.84
N ALA A 41 -16.84 -12.86 -9.59
CA ALA A 41 -16.45 -13.95 -8.71
C ALA A 41 -17.02 -15.28 -9.24
N GLN A 42 -16.35 -16.37 -8.91
CA GLN A 42 -16.69 -17.74 -9.28
C GLN A 42 -16.72 -18.60 -8.01
N GLU A 43 -17.62 -19.57 -8.01
CA GLU A 43 -17.66 -20.58 -6.96
C GLU A 43 -16.39 -21.43 -6.98
N ASN A 44 -15.91 -21.81 -5.80
CA ASN A 44 -14.72 -22.64 -5.61
C ASN A 44 -13.45 -22.04 -6.27
N GLU A 45 -13.28 -20.72 -6.21
CA GLU A 45 -12.12 -20.03 -6.77
C GLU A 45 -11.11 -19.59 -5.70
N THR A 46 -9.87 -19.40 -6.13
CA THR A 46 -8.81 -18.78 -5.32
C THR A 46 -8.21 -17.60 -6.07
N VAL A 47 -8.08 -16.47 -5.37
CA VAL A 47 -7.43 -15.27 -5.87
C VAL A 47 -6.25 -14.92 -4.99
N PHE A 48 -5.12 -14.63 -5.62
CA PHE A 48 -3.91 -14.17 -4.98
C PHE A 48 -3.82 -12.66 -5.13
N PHE A 49 -3.62 -11.96 -4.02
CA PHE A 49 -3.54 -10.50 -3.95
C PHE A 49 -2.16 -10.07 -3.50
N ARG A 50 -1.69 -8.93 -4.00
CA ARG A 50 -0.38 -8.40 -3.65
C ARG A 50 -0.38 -6.88 -3.60
N LYS A 51 0.27 -6.33 -2.57
CA LYS A 51 0.50 -4.90 -2.41
C LYS A 51 1.95 -4.65 -2.02
N ILE A 52 2.60 -3.76 -2.77
CA ILE A 52 3.90 -3.21 -2.39
C ILE A 52 3.64 -2.00 -1.49
N VAL A 53 4.30 -1.99 -0.33
CA VAL A 53 4.23 -0.89 0.64
C VAL A 53 5.62 -0.32 0.82
N GLN A 54 5.77 0.98 0.55
CA GLN A 54 7.00 1.71 0.82
C GLN A 54 6.86 2.44 2.16
N LEU A 55 7.62 1.99 3.17
CA LEU A 55 7.66 2.62 4.49
C LEU A 55 8.92 3.46 4.60
N ASN A 56 8.79 4.78 4.57
CA ASN A 56 9.92 5.68 4.73
C ASN A 56 10.05 6.08 6.19
N THR A 57 11.22 6.57 6.59
CA THR A 57 11.46 7.07 7.96
C THR A 57 10.43 8.13 8.34
N LYS A 58 10.06 9.04 7.43
CA LYS A 58 8.99 10.03 7.66
C LYS A 58 7.62 9.43 7.97
N ASP A 59 7.31 8.22 7.49
CA ASP A 59 6.04 7.53 7.76
C ASP A 59 6.03 6.91 9.17
N LEU A 60 7.19 6.71 9.79
CA LEU A 60 7.34 6.11 11.12
C LEU A 60 7.70 7.15 12.21
N GLY A 61 8.31 8.27 11.81
CA GLY A 61 8.85 9.30 12.68
C GLY A 61 10.27 9.69 12.26
N PRO A 62 10.66 10.98 12.34
CA PRO A 62 12.03 11.40 12.04
C PRO A 62 13.06 10.57 12.83
N GLY A 63 14.03 9.98 12.13
CA GLY A 63 15.07 9.13 12.74
C GLY A 63 14.64 7.71 13.11
N ALA A 64 13.39 7.31 12.86
CA ALA A 64 12.93 5.95 13.13
C ALA A 64 13.70 4.92 12.29
N LYS A 65 14.37 3.99 12.96
CA LYS A 65 15.12 2.89 12.33
C LYS A 65 14.28 1.61 12.14
N GLN A 66 13.13 1.53 12.79
CA GLN A 66 12.25 0.36 12.77
C GLN A 66 10.78 0.74 13.03
N VAL A 67 9.88 -0.17 12.69
CA VAL A 67 8.45 -0.06 12.97
C VAL A 67 8.18 -0.35 14.44
N GLN A 68 7.53 0.58 15.15
CA GLN A 68 7.26 0.45 16.59
C GLN A 68 5.93 -0.24 16.90
N SER A 69 4.94 -0.04 16.04
CA SER A 69 3.61 -0.61 16.16
C SER A 69 3.00 -0.80 14.78
N ALA A 70 2.41 -1.97 14.54
CA ALA A 70 1.67 -2.24 13.32
C ALA A 70 0.58 -3.29 13.58
N LYS A 71 -0.67 -2.93 13.33
CA LYS A 71 -1.82 -3.83 13.44
C LYS A 71 -2.36 -4.11 12.05
N PHE A 72 -2.48 -5.39 11.71
CA PHE A 72 -3.04 -5.81 10.44
C PHE A 72 -4.38 -6.48 10.68
N THR A 73 -5.43 -5.95 10.06
CA THR A 73 -6.81 -6.43 10.20
C THR A 73 -7.36 -6.79 8.84
N MET A 74 -7.93 -7.99 8.70
CA MET A 74 -8.53 -8.44 7.45
C MET A 74 -9.76 -9.33 7.67
N SER A 75 -10.68 -9.30 6.71
CA SER A 75 -11.76 -10.26 6.52
C SER A 75 -11.85 -10.65 5.05
N CYS A 76 -12.39 -11.84 4.77
CA CYS A 76 -12.60 -12.33 3.42
C CYS A 76 -13.84 -13.22 3.38
N ASP A 77 -14.64 -13.06 2.34
CA ASP A 77 -15.67 -14.01 1.95
C ASP A 77 -15.08 -14.94 0.85
N ASN A 78 -14.72 -16.19 1.14
CA ASN A 78 -15.03 -16.99 2.33
C ASN A 78 -13.87 -17.12 3.34
N GLY A 79 -12.63 -17.03 2.88
CA GLY A 79 -11.48 -17.12 3.76
C GLY A 79 -10.18 -16.63 3.15
N PHE A 80 -9.18 -16.45 4.01
CA PHE A 80 -7.89 -15.93 3.59
C PHE A 80 -6.70 -16.43 4.42
N GLU A 81 -5.52 -16.39 3.80
CA GLU A 81 -4.22 -16.42 4.46
C GLU A 81 -3.40 -15.22 4.01
N ALA A 82 -2.88 -14.44 4.95
CA ALA A 82 -2.09 -13.27 4.68
C ALA A 82 -0.64 -13.43 5.11
N PHE A 83 0.24 -12.85 4.30
CA PHE A 83 1.69 -12.95 4.39
C PHE A 83 2.29 -11.55 4.31
N ILE A 84 3.35 -11.33 5.07
CA ILE A 84 4.19 -10.13 4.95
C ILE A 84 5.63 -10.59 4.72
N ASN A 85 6.21 -10.12 3.61
CA ASN A 85 7.57 -10.48 3.19
C ASN A 85 7.81 -12.01 3.19
N GLY A 86 6.83 -12.78 2.71
CA GLY A 86 6.86 -14.25 2.63
C GLY A 86 6.54 -15.00 3.93
N LYS A 87 6.33 -14.33 5.07
CA LYS A 87 5.95 -14.97 6.33
C LYS A 87 4.44 -14.88 6.54
N LYS A 88 3.78 -16.01 6.81
CA LYS A 88 2.36 -16.04 7.20
C LYS A 88 2.17 -15.28 8.51
N VAL A 89 1.25 -14.33 8.54
CA VAL A 89 0.99 -13.44 9.71
C VAL A 89 -0.44 -13.49 10.21
N LEU A 90 -1.40 -13.84 9.35
CA LEU A 90 -2.82 -13.80 9.67
C LEU A 90 -3.56 -14.81 8.80
N ALA A 91 -4.65 -15.37 9.31
CA ALA A 91 -5.59 -16.18 8.55
C ALA A 91 -6.99 -16.06 9.17
N GLY A 92 -8.01 -16.28 8.35
CA GLY A 92 -9.41 -16.30 8.74
C GLY A 92 -10.24 -17.12 7.75
N GLY A 93 -11.40 -17.58 8.19
CA GLY A 93 -12.33 -18.37 7.38
C GLY A 93 -13.79 -18.09 7.73
N ASP A 94 -14.06 -16.94 8.32
CA ASP A 94 -15.41 -16.46 8.64
C ASP A 94 -15.45 -14.96 8.31
N TRP A 95 -16.18 -14.61 7.26
CA TRP A 95 -16.25 -13.24 6.74
C TRP A 95 -16.91 -12.26 7.72
N ASN A 96 -17.75 -12.76 8.65
CA ASN A 96 -18.39 -11.95 9.68
C ASN A 96 -17.39 -11.49 10.76
N ASN A 97 -16.23 -12.14 10.85
CA ASN A 97 -15.27 -11.92 11.91
C ASN A 97 -13.90 -11.53 11.35
N ALA A 98 -13.67 -10.22 11.24
CA ALA A 98 -12.35 -9.70 10.91
C ALA A 98 -11.31 -10.19 11.94
N ARG A 99 -10.14 -10.58 11.44
CA ARG A 99 -9.02 -11.04 12.24
C ARG A 99 -7.97 -9.95 12.31
N THR A 100 -7.36 -9.77 13.48
CA THR A 100 -6.30 -8.78 13.70
C THR A 100 -5.05 -9.42 14.31
N ALA A 101 -3.87 -9.01 13.87
CA ALA A 101 -2.59 -9.39 14.47
C ALA A 101 -1.61 -8.21 14.57
N ASP A 102 -0.72 -8.25 15.56
CA ASP A 102 0.48 -7.39 15.58
C ASP A 102 1.50 -7.95 14.58
N VAL A 103 1.84 -7.14 13.58
CA VAL A 103 2.75 -7.51 12.49
C VAL A 103 4.05 -6.71 12.47
N LYS A 104 4.34 -5.92 13.52
CA LYS A 104 5.51 -5.02 13.52
C LYS A 104 6.82 -5.75 13.23
N LYS A 105 6.98 -6.98 13.76
CA LYS A 105 8.18 -7.82 13.59
C LYS A 105 8.39 -8.32 12.15
N HIS A 106 7.39 -8.19 11.29
CA HIS A 106 7.43 -8.62 9.88
C HIS A 106 7.69 -7.47 8.91
N LEU A 107 7.63 -6.22 9.39
CA LEU A 107 7.83 -5.02 8.60
C LEU A 107 9.24 -4.46 8.80
N LYS A 108 9.73 -3.78 7.76
CA LYS A 108 11.01 -3.06 7.77
C LYS A 108 10.87 -1.68 7.16
N VAL A 109 11.81 -0.78 7.46
CA VAL A 109 11.96 0.45 6.69
C VAL A 109 12.31 0.10 5.24
N GLY A 110 11.71 0.83 4.29
CA GLY A 110 11.83 0.60 2.86
C GLY A 110 10.67 -0.23 2.29
N ARG A 111 10.98 -1.03 1.27
CA ARG A 111 9.99 -1.85 0.56
C ARG A 111 9.55 -3.03 1.42
N ASN A 112 8.24 -3.23 1.50
CA ASN A 112 7.57 -4.41 2.06
C ASN A 112 6.57 -4.95 1.05
N VAL A 113 6.28 -6.24 1.15
CA VAL A 113 5.26 -6.91 0.35
C VAL A 113 4.22 -7.48 1.29
N ILE A 114 2.97 -7.09 1.08
CA ILE A 114 1.80 -7.75 1.65
C ILE A 114 1.23 -8.65 0.56
N ALA A 115 0.96 -9.89 0.89
CA ALA A 115 0.41 -10.87 -0.02
C ALA A 115 -0.74 -11.63 0.67
N VAL A 116 -1.83 -11.88 -0.03
CA VAL A 116 -3.00 -12.55 0.53
C VAL A 116 -3.52 -13.60 -0.44
N ARG A 117 -3.73 -14.83 0.03
CA ARG A 117 -4.48 -15.85 -0.68
C ARG A 117 -5.90 -15.78 -0.16
N GLY A 118 -6.84 -15.31 -0.98
CA GLY A 118 -8.26 -15.39 -0.70
C GLY A 118 -8.88 -16.56 -1.45
N TRP A 119 -9.84 -17.24 -0.84
CA TRP A 119 -10.65 -18.23 -1.53
C TRP A 119 -12.13 -17.97 -1.30
N ASN A 120 -12.93 -18.40 -2.27
CA ASN A 120 -14.36 -18.22 -2.29
C ASN A 120 -15.04 -19.58 -2.56
N GLU A 121 -16.08 -19.86 -1.79
CA GLU A 121 -16.88 -21.08 -1.85
C GLU A 121 -18.31 -20.80 -2.35
N GLY A 122 -18.66 -19.52 -2.58
CA GLY A 122 -20.00 -19.09 -3.03
C GLY A 122 -19.99 -18.30 -4.34
N SER A 123 -21.09 -17.61 -4.65
CA SER A 123 -21.22 -16.80 -5.87
C SER A 123 -20.69 -15.37 -5.75
N VAL A 124 -20.49 -14.89 -4.52
CA VAL A 124 -19.98 -13.56 -4.20
C VAL A 124 -18.68 -13.71 -3.42
N ALA A 125 -17.72 -12.83 -3.67
CA ALA A 125 -16.44 -12.84 -2.98
C ALA A 125 -15.96 -11.43 -2.71
N GLY A 126 -15.17 -11.29 -1.66
CA GLY A 126 -14.53 -10.03 -1.33
C GLY A 126 -13.46 -10.20 -0.27
N LEU A 127 -12.39 -9.44 -0.41
CA LEU A 127 -11.33 -9.28 0.57
C LEU A 127 -11.33 -7.83 1.04
N VAL A 128 -11.31 -7.61 2.35
CA VAL A 128 -11.22 -6.26 2.91
C VAL A 128 -10.26 -6.23 4.09
N GLY A 129 -9.56 -5.13 4.26
CA GLY A 129 -8.71 -4.95 5.43
C GLY A 129 -7.86 -3.70 5.37
N HIS A 130 -7.11 -3.49 6.45
CA HIS A 130 -6.12 -2.44 6.52
C HIS A 130 -4.92 -2.88 7.34
N LEU A 131 -3.77 -2.28 7.03
CA LEU A 131 -2.59 -2.26 7.88
C LEU A 131 -2.47 -0.85 8.47
N ASP A 132 -2.61 -0.76 9.79
CA ASP A 132 -2.39 0.48 10.55
C ASP A 132 -1.00 0.44 11.18
N ILE A 133 -0.13 1.34 10.73
CA ILE A 133 1.21 1.53 11.30
C ILE A 133 1.21 2.86 12.06
N ALA A 134 1.32 2.75 13.38
CA ALA A 134 1.42 3.95 14.22
C ALA A 134 2.77 4.61 13.99
N ALA A 135 2.75 5.90 13.70
CA ALA A 135 3.95 6.73 13.70
C ALA A 135 4.20 7.28 15.11
N SER A 136 5.43 7.71 15.39
CA SER A 136 5.70 8.52 16.60
C SER A 136 5.01 9.89 16.55
N THR A 137 4.61 10.32 15.35
CA THR A 137 3.74 11.48 15.14
C THR A 137 2.27 11.05 15.18
N SER A 138 1.34 11.97 15.43
CA SER A 138 -0.10 11.68 15.44
C SER A 138 -0.70 11.18 14.11
N ARG A 139 0.07 11.18 13.01
CA ARG A 139 -0.38 10.71 11.70
C ARG A 139 0.03 9.25 11.48
N HIS A 140 -0.93 8.35 11.64
CA HIS A 140 -0.76 6.94 11.31
C HIS A 140 -0.58 6.74 9.80
N LYS A 141 0.22 5.76 9.41
CA LYS A 141 0.29 5.27 8.04
C LYS A 141 -0.68 4.11 7.88
N ILE A 142 -1.80 4.36 7.21
CA ILE A 142 -2.81 3.35 6.92
C ILE A 142 -2.66 2.88 5.48
N ILE A 143 -2.59 1.55 5.28
CA ILE A 143 -2.64 0.91 3.97
C ILE A 143 -3.93 0.09 3.89
N ASN A 144 -4.86 0.53 3.06
CA ASN A 144 -6.15 -0.12 2.87
C ASN A 144 -6.13 -1.10 1.69
N THR A 145 -7.05 -2.06 1.70
CA THR A 145 -7.50 -2.73 0.48
C THR A 145 -8.24 -1.73 -0.41
N ASP A 146 -7.85 -1.67 -1.67
CA ASP A 146 -8.41 -0.79 -2.71
C ASP A 146 -8.01 -1.31 -4.12
N ALA A 147 -8.48 -0.67 -5.18
CA ALA A 147 -8.18 -1.03 -6.57
C ALA A 147 -6.67 -1.00 -6.94
N SER A 148 -5.80 -0.43 -6.10
CA SER A 148 -4.35 -0.37 -6.36
C SER A 148 -3.59 -1.62 -5.91
N TRP A 149 -4.30 -2.61 -5.36
CA TRP A 149 -3.78 -3.96 -5.17
C TRP A 149 -3.70 -4.69 -6.51
N SER A 150 -2.70 -5.54 -6.68
CA SER A 150 -2.63 -6.45 -7.82
C SER A 150 -3.25 -7.79 -7.44
N SER A 151 -3.87 -8.47 -8.40
CA SER A 151 -4.48 -9.78 -8.21
C SER A 151 -4.23 -10.72 -9.39
N SER A 152 -4.28 -12.03 -9.11
CA SER A 152 -4.19 -13.11 -10.07
C SER A 152 -4.97 -14.33 -9.60
N ARG A 153 -5.62 -15.04 -10.54
CA ARG A 153 -6.23 -16.36 -10.29
C ARG A 153 -5.23 -17.51 -10.48
N LYS A 154 -4.05 -17.22 -11.04
CA LYS A 154 -3.00 -18.21 -11.28
C LYS A 154 -2.02 -18.21 -10.11
N LYS A 155 -1.95 -19.33 -9.40
CA LYS A 155 -0.91 -19.58 -8.40
C LYS A 155 0.46 -19.54 -9.08
N SER A 156 1.36 -18.73 -8.56
CA SER A 156 2.75 -18.64 -9.01
C SER A 156 3.67 -19.00 -7.85
N ASN A 157 4.75 -19.73 -8.07
CA ASN A 157 5.63 -20.13 -6.97
C ASN A 157 6.32 -18.90 -6.34
N GLY A 158 6.30 -18.82 -5.01
CA GLY A 158 6.89 -17.73 -4.24
C GLY A 158 6.20 -16.37 -4.41
N TRP A 159 4.95 -16.33 -4.87
CA TRP A 159 4.16 -15.10 -5.07
C TRP A 159 4.07 -14.21 -3.81
N GLU A 160 4.13 -14.82 -2.63
CA GLU A 160 4.11 -14.17 -1.33
C GLU A 160 5.43 -13.49 -0.94
N SER A 161 6.50 -13.80 -1.67
CA SER A 161 7.86 -13.37 -1.34
C SER A 161 8.16 -11.94 -1.79
N PHE A 162 9.21 -11.38 -1.19
CA PHE A 162 9.73 -10.06 -1.53
C PHE A 162 10.26 -9.98 -2.99
N SER A 163 10.90 -11.05 -3.46
CA SER A 163 11.57 -11.12 -4.77
C SER A 163 10.65 -11.38 -5.96
N PHE A 164 9.39 -11.77 -5.72
CA PHE A 164 8.45 -12.03 -6.80
C PHE A 164 8.14 -10.76 -7.61
N ASP A 165 8.17 -10.88 -8.93
CA ASP A 165 7.72 -9.84 -9.85
C ASP A 165 6.28 -10.12 -10.28
N ALA A 166 5.39 -9.18 -9.95
CA ALA A 166 3.95 -9.29 -10.23
C ALA A 166 3.53 -8.40 -11.40
N LYS A 167 4.46 -8.01 -12.30
CA LYS A 167 4.17 -7.13 -13.45
C LYS A 167 3.01 -7.61 -14.34
N ASP A 168 2.79 -8.91 -14.42
CA ASP A 168 1.74 -9.51 -15.27
C ASP A 168 0.39 -9.64 -14.52
N TRP A 169 0.34 -9.24 -13.24
CA TRP A 169 -0.89 -9.27 -12.45
C TRP A 169 -1.72 -8.03 -12.75
N LYS A 170 -3.04 -8.21 -12.72
CA LYS A 170 -3.99 -7.13 -13.02
C LYS A 170 -4.35 -6.38 -11.74
N PRO A 171 -4.76 -5.11 -11.82
CA PRO A 171 -5.39 -4.44 -10.67
C PRO A 171 -6.59 -5.23 -10.16
N SER A 172 -6.78 -5.22 -8.84
CA SER A 172 -7.98 -5.74 -8.20
C SER A 172 -9.18 -4.86 -8.53
N LYS A 173 -10.37 -5.46 -8.51
CA LYS A 173 -11.64 -4.76 -8.71
C LYS A 173 -12.28 -4.50 -7.35
N GLU A 174 -12.79 -3.29 -7.13
CA GLU A 174 -13.65 -3.00 -5.96
C GLU A 174 -15.04 -3.62 -6.18
N THR A 175 -15.59 -4.27 -5.15
CA THR A 175 -16.82 -5.08 -5.24
C THR A 175 -17.99 -4.50 -4.45
N GLY A 176 -17.83 -3.32 -3.85
CA GLY A 176 -18.86 -2.60 -3.08
C GLY A 176 -19.28 -1.29 -3.73
#